data_AF-A0A1Q3CHE4-F1
#
_entry.id   AF-A0A1Q3CHE4-F1
#
_cell.length_a   1.000
_cell.length_b   1.000
_cell.length_c   1.000
_cell.angle_alpha   90.00
_cell.angle_beta   90.00
_cell.angle_gamma   90.00
#
_symmetry.space_group_name_H-M   'P 1'
#
loop_
_entity.id
_entity.type
_entity.pdbx_description
1 polymer ?
#
loop_
_entity_poly.entity_id
_entity_poly.type
_entity_poly.pdbx_seq_one_letter_code
_entity_poly.pdbx_strand_id
1 'polypeptide(L)'
;MWDRLELTYKGTNQVKEVKVSMLVYEYEIFIMHENEDIKIMFTRFTNITNALQVLDKVYTNSKMVRKILRCLPRVWTLNVTAIEESKNSQHSSIGGPSRVIDDP
;
A
#
# COMPACT_ATOMS: atom_id res chain seq x y z
N MET A 1 -41.49 19.01 -5.90
CA MET A 1 -40.45 19.87 -5.26
C MET A 1 -39.35 19.01 -4.65
N TRP A 2 -39.69 17.97 -3.87
CA TRP A 2 -38.76 16.97 -3.34
C TRP A 2 -38.06 16.14 -4.42
N ASP A 3 -38.75 15.81 -5.51
CA ASP A 3 -38.18 15.01 -6.61
C ASP A 3 -36.99 15.70 -7.27
N ARG A 4 -37.01 17.04 -7.37
CA ARG A 4 -35.89 17.82 -7.93
C ARG A 4 -34.68 17.82 -6.99
N LEU A 5 -34.92 17.88 -5.68
CA LEU A 5 -33.86 17.80 -4.68
C LEU A 5 -33.23 16.41 -4.65
N GLU A 6 -34.05 15.37 -4.68
CA GLU A 6 -33.60 13.97 -4.76
C GLU A 6 -32.82 13.70 -6.04
N LEU A 7 -33.29 14.18 -7.20
CA LEU A 7 -32.58 14.03 -8.47
C LEU A 7 -31.21 14.74 -8.43
N THR A 8 -31.16 15.95 -7.86
CA THR A 8 -29.91 16.71 -7.71
C THR A 8 -28.95 15.99 -6.75
N TYR A 9 -29.44 15.55 -5.59
CA TYR A 9 -28.64 14.85 -4.59
C TYR A 9 -28.12 13.50 -5.11
N LYS A 10 -28.98 12.72 -5.77
CA LYS A 10 -28.61 11.47 -6.44
C LYS A 10 -27.58 11.70 -7.55
N GLY A 11 -27.73 12.77 -8.33
CA GLY A 11 -26.73 13.20 -9.31
C GLY A 11 -25.38 13.53 -8.66
N THR A 12 -25.38 14.27 -7.55
CA THR A 12 -24.13 14.56 -6.81
C THR A 12 -23.49 13.31 -6.22
N ASN A 13 -24.29 12.35 -5.75
CA ASN A 13 -23.78 11.09 -5.21
C ASN A 13 -23.22 10.20 -6.33
N GLN A 14 -23.88 10.11 -7.48
CA GLN A 14 -23.35 9.35 -8.63
C GLN A 14 -22.01 9.90 -9.11
N VAL A 15 -21.87 11.23 -9.19
CA VAL A 15 -20.60 11.87 -9.56
C VAL A 15 -19.49 11.54 -8.55
N LYS A 16 -19.81 11.56 -7.24
CA LYS A 16 -18.87 11.14 -6.19
C LYS A 16 -18.45 9.69 -6.33
N GLU A 17 -19.40 8.77 -6.52
CA GLU A 17 -19.14 7.34 -6.68
C GLU A 17 -18.25 7.03 -7.89
N VAL A 18 -18.52 7.68 -9.03
CA VAL A 18 -17.68 7.55 -10.23
C VAL A 18 -16.26 8.04 -9.96
N LYS A 19 -16.11 9.19 -9.29
CA LYS A 19 -14.80 9.76 -8.95
C LYS A 19 -14.02 8.86 -7.98
N VAL A 20 -14.70 8.30 -6.97
CA VAL A 20 -14.10 7.32 -6.06
C VAL A 20 -13.63 6.10 -6.84
N SER A 21 -14.48 5.57 -7.74
CA SER A 21 -14.16 4.38 -8.54
C SER A 21 -12.94 4.61 -9.45
N MET A 22 -12.85 5.78 -10.09
CA MET A 22 -11.69 6.17 -10.90
C MET A 22 -10.40 6.23 -10.07
N LEU A 23 -10.43 6.92 -8.93
CA LEU A 23 -9.26 7.04 -8.05
C LEU A 23 -8.83 5.70 -7.43
N VAL A 24 -9.80 4.82 -7.14
CA VAL A 24 -9.52 3.46 -6.67
C VAL A 24 -8.83 2.65 -7.75
N TYR A 25 -9.29 2.76 -8.99
CA TYR A 25 -8.64 2.11 -10.12
C TYR A 25 -7.21 2.62 -10.30
N GLU A 26 -7.00 3.94 -10.31
CA GLU A 26 -5.66 4.54 -10.37
C GLU A 26 -4.75 4.06 -9.25
N TYR A 27 -5.27 3.98 -8.02
CA TYR A 27 -4.57 3.41 -6.88
C TYR A 27 -4.20 1.94 -7.14
N GLU A 28 -5.13 1.12 -7.63
CA GLU A 28 -4.92 -0.31 -7.86
C GLU A 28 -3.86 -0.60 -8.91
N ILE A 29 -3.88 0.13 -10.04
CA ILE A 29 -2.89 -0.02 -11.12
C ILE A 29 -1.59 0.75 -10.89
N PHE A 30 -1.50 1.52 -9.80
CA PHE A 30 -0.33 2.35 -9.50
C PHE A 30 0.96 1.53 -9.49
N ILE A 31 1.95 1.98 -10.26
CA ILE A 31 3.32 1.45 -10.33
C ILE A 31 4.29 2.62 -10.48
N MET A 32 5.51 2.45 -9.98
CA MET A 32 6.61 3.37 -10.25
C MET A 32 7.04 3.23 -11.72
N HIS A 33 7.25 4.35 -12.40
CA HIS A 33 7.76 4.33 -13.77
C HIS A 33 9.29 4.15 -13.79
N GLU A 34 9.85 3.60 -14.88
CA GLU A 34 11.27 3.22 -14.98
C GLU A 34 12.25 4.39 -14.76
N ASN A 35 11.85 5.62 -15.12
CA ASN A 35 12.66 6.83 -15.00
C ASN A 35 12.08 7.84 -14.00
N GLU A 36 11.17 7.39 -13.14
CA GLU A 36 10.58 8.24 -12.12
C GLU A 36 11.44 8.23 -10.85
N ASP A 37 11.66 9.40 -10.26
CA ASP A 37 12.31 9.49 -8.94
C ASP A 37 11.35 9.03 -7.83
N ILE A 38 11.89 8.41 -6.79
CA ILE A 38 11.10 7.89 -5.65
C ILE A 38 10.24 8.97 -4.99
N LYS A 39 10.71 10.22 -4.92
CA LYS A 39 9.96 11.34 -4.34
C LYS A 39 8.77 11.70 -5.23
N ILE A 40 8.98 11.72 -6.55
CA ILE A 40 7.93 12.00 -7.53
C ILE A 40 6.85 10.90 -7.46
N MET A 41 7.26 9.63 -7.42
CA MET A 41 6.35 8.51 -7.23
C MET A 41 5.53 8.65 -5.94
N PHE A 42 6.20 8.96 -4.82
CA PHE A 42 5.53 9.13 -3.54
C PHE A 42 4.55 10.31 -3.56
N THR A 43 4.90 11.44 -4.19
CA THR A 43 3.99 12.57 -4.37
C THR A 43 2.73 12.18 -5.16
N ARG A 44 2.86 11.45 -6.28
CA ARG A 44 1.69 10.95 -7.03
C ARG A 44 0.83 10.04 -6.17
N PHE A 45 1.45 9.12 -5.44
CA PHE A 45 0.76 8.20 -4.53
C PHE A 45 -0.03 8.96 -3.46
N THR A 46 0.60 9.92 -2.78
CA THR A 46 -0.04 10.75 -1.75
C THR A 46 -1.20 11.58 -2.32
N ASN A 47 -1.06 12.11 -3.54
CA ASN A 47 -2.15 12.84 -4.19
C ASN A 47 -3.40 11.96 -4.38
N ILE A 48 -3.23 10.71 -4.80
CA ILE A 48 -4.34 9.75 -4.95
C ILE A 48 -4.97 9.42 -3.59
N THR A 49 -4.16 9.11 -2.57
CA THR A 49 -4.69 8.75 -1.24
C THR A 49 -5.39 9.92 -0.55
N ASN A 50 -4.88 11.14 -0.72
CA ASN A 50 -5.50 12.34 -0.17
C ASN A 50 -6.83 12.65 -0.87
N ALA A 51 -6.89 12.49 -2.20
CA ALA A 51 -8.13 12.66 -2.96
C ALA A 51 -9.20 11.64 -2.53
N LEU A 52 -8.79 10.39 -2.28
CA LEU A 52 -9.67 9.35 -1.74
C LEU A 52 -10.12 9.65 -0.31
N GLN A 53 -9.24 10.19 0.54
CA GLN A 53 -9.57 10.58 1.91
C GLN A 53 -10.62 11.70 1.96
N VAL A 54 -10.55 12.69 1.08
CA VAL A 54 -11.56 13.77 0.96
C VAL A 54 -12.92 13.23 0.49
N LEU A 55 -12.94 12.04 -0.12
CA LEU A 55 -14.15 11.32 -0.55
C LEU A 55 -14.52 10.19 0.42
N ASP A 56 -14.14 10.32 1.69
CA ASP A 56 -14.43 9.38 2.79
C ASP A 56 -13.87 7.95 2.60
N LYS A 57 -12.94 7.75 1.66
CA LYS A 57 -12.26 6.47 1.44
C LYS A 57 -10.84 6.48 1.98
N VAL A 58 -10.69 6.06 3.23
CA VAL A 58 -9.42 6.10 3.97
C VAL A 58 -8.63 4.79 3.83
N TYR A 59 -7.33 4.91 3.57
CA TYR A 59 -6.39 3.79 3.58
C TYR A 59 -5.50 3.88 4.82
N THR A 60 -5.33 2.77 5.54
CA THR A 60 -4.45 2.75 6.71
C THR A 60 -2.98 2.85 6.29
N ASN A 61 -2.13 3.41 7.17
CA ASN A 61 -0.68 3.50 6.93
C ASN A 61 -0.08 2.14 6.54
N SER A 62 -0.48 1.07 7.20
CA SER A 62 -0.04 -0.30 6.89
C SER A 62 -0.40 -0.73 5.46
N LYS A 63 -1.62 -0.40 4.98
CA LYS A 63 -2.05 -0.68 3.61
C LYS A 63 -1.29 0.16 2.59
N MET A 64 -1.05 1.44 2.91
CA MET A 64 -0.29 2.35 2.06
C MET A 64 1.17 1.91 1.90
N VAL A 65 1.85 1.56 3.00
CA VAL A 65 3.23 1.04 2.98
C VAL A 65 3.33 -0.23 2.15
N ARG A 66 2.45 -1.21 2.37
CA ARG A 66 2.44 -2.45 1.56
C ARG A 66 2.21 -2.18 0.08
N LYS A 67 1.35 -1.20 -0.25
CA LYS A 67 1.10 -0.83 -1.64
C LYS A 67 2.36 -0.23 -2.27
N ILE A 68 2.99 0.75 -1.63
CA ILE A 68 4.23 1.37 -2.13
C ILE A 68 5.30 0.32 -2.37
N LEU A 69 5.54 -0.60 -1.41
CA LEU A 69 6.55 -1.65 -1.56
C LEU A 69 6.30 -2.56 -2.79
N ARG A 70 5.03 -2.82 -3.13
CA ARG A 70 4.66 -3.60 -4.33
C ARG A 70 4.80 -2.83 -5.63
N CYS A 71 4.80 -1.51 -5.57
CA CYS A 71 4.88 -0.61 -6.73
C CYS A 71 6.33 -0.27 -7.12
N LEU A 72 7.31 -0.59 -6.27
CA LEU A 72 8.72 -0.34 -6.53
C LEU A 72 9.27 -1.31 -7.60
N PRO A 73 10.24 -0.86 -8.42
CA PRO A 73 10.94 -1.72 -9.37
C PRO A 73 11.63 -2.89 -8.66
N ARG A 74 11.72 -4.06 -9.33
CA ARG A 74 12.33 -5.28 -8.78
C ARG A 74 13.74 -5.11 -8.20
N VAL A 75 14.50 -4.14 -8.72
CA VAL A 75 15.85 -3.80 -8.21
C VAL A 75 15.80 -3.39 -6.73
N TRP A 76 14.72 -2.73 -6.29
CA TRP A 76 14.51 -2.37 -4.89
C TRP A 76 14.02 -3.55 -4.04
N THR A 77 13.26 -4.48 -4.64
CA THR A 77 12.79 -5.69 -3.95
C THR A 77 13.95 -6.54 -3.43
N LEU A 78 15.05 -6.65 -4.19
CA LEU A 78 16.25 -7.41 -3.78
C LEU A 78 16.87 -6.86 -2.48
N ASN A 79 16.92 -5.55 -2.31
CA ASN A 79 17.46 -4.92 -1.11
C ASN A 79 16.53 -5.12 0.10
N VAL A 80 15.21 -5.03 -0.10
CA VAL A 80 14.23 -5.24 0.99
C VAL A 80 14.23 -6.71 1.45
N THR A 81 14.25 -7.67 0.52
CA THR A 81 14.31 -9.10 0.86
C THR A 81 15.59 -9.45 1.63
N ALA A 82 16.75 -8.93 1.21
CA ALA A 82 18.00 -9.15 1.94
C ALA A 82 17.95 -8.58 3.38
N ILE A 83 17.31 -7.42 3.58
CA ILE A 83 17.11 -6.82 4.90
C ILE A 83 16.14 -7.66 5.75
N GLU A 84 15.04 -8.15 5.17
CA GLU A 84 14.05 -8.94 5.89
C GLU A 84 14.57 -10.34 6.28
N GLU A 85 15.34 -11.00 5.41
CA GLU A 85 16.01 -12.27 5.69
C GLU A 85 17.07 -12.12 6.80
N SER A 86 17.88 -11.06 6.76
CA SER A 86 18.88 -10.79 7.81
C SER A 86 18.24 -10.59 9.18
N LYS A 87 17.03 -10.03 9.23
CA LYS A 87 16.29 -9.78 10.47
C LYS A 87 15.63 -11.06 11.00
N ASN A 88 15.20 -11.96 10.12
CA ASN A 88 14.64 -13.25 10.50
C ASN A 88 15.70 -14.22 11.06
N SER A 89 16.95 -14.17 10.55
CA SER A 89 18.04 -15.01 11.05
C SER A 89 18.44 -14.72 12.51
N GLN A 90 18.21 -13.50 13.00
CA GLN A 90 18.55 -13.12 14.39
C GLN A 90 17.55 -13.66 15.44
N HIS A 91 16.36 -14.10 15.02
CA HIS A 91 15.36 -14.66 15.94
C HIS A 91 15.51 -16.19 16.13
N SER A 92 16.23 -16.89 15.24
CA SER A 92 16.34 -18.36 15.28
C SER A 92 17.57 -18.87 16.06
N SER A 93 18.47 -18.01 16.53
CA SER A 93 19.73 -18.43 17.20
C SER A 93 19.65 -18.57 18.72
N ILE A 94 18.49 -18.44 19.38
CA ILE A 94 18.38 -18.56 20.85
C ILE A 94 18.05 -20.01 21.32
N GLY A 95 17.77 -20.94 20.40
CA GLY A 95 17.58 -22.36 20.73
C GLY A 95 18.84 -23.20 20.50
N GLY A 96 19.85 -23.08 21.36
CA GLY A 96 21.04 -23.95 21.30
C GLY A 96 20.70 -25.41 21.63
N PRO A 97 21.30 -26.42 20.95
CA PRO A 97 21.02 -27.82 21.24
C PRO A 97 21.71 -28.25 22.54
N SER A 98 20.93 -28.67 23.54
CA SER A 98 21.43 -29.41 24.70
C SER A 98 22.12 -30.69 24.22
N ARG A 99 23.45 -30.74 24.34
CA ARG A 99 24.23 -31.97 24.21
C ARG A 99 23.91 -32.83 25.43
N VAL A 100 23.12 -33.89 25.22
CA VAL A 100 23.06 -35.01 26.18
C VAL A 100 24.25 -35.91 25.84
N ILE A 101 25.22 -35.93 26.74
CA ILE A 101 26.33 -36.87 26.74
C ILE A 101 25.79 -38.12 27.43
N ASP A 102 25.52 -39.17 26.68
CA ASP A 102 25.36 -40.51 27.24
C ASP A 102 26.68 -41.25 26.98
N ASP A 103 27.46 -41.39 28.06
CA ASP A 103 28.65 -42.24 28.17
C ASP A 103 28.23 -43.61 28.78
N PRO A 104 29.06 -44.65 28.66
CA PRO A 104 28.77 -45.90 27.94
C PRO A 104 27.92 -46.95 28.68
#